data_AF-A0A7R9M6U9-F1
#
_entry.id   AF-A0A7R9M6U9-F1
#
_cell.length_a   1.000
_cell.length_b   1.000
_cell.length_c   1.000
_cell.angle_alpha   90.00
_cell.angle_beta   90.00
_cell.angle_gamma   90.00
#
_symmetry.space_group_name_H-M   'P 1'
#
loop_
_entity.id
_entity.type
_entity.pdbx_description
1 polymer ?
#
loop_
_entity_poly.entity_id
_entity_poly.type
_entity_poly.pdbx_seq_one_letter_code
_entity_poly.pdbx_strand_id
1 'polypeptide(L)'
;MKKMYPRIRECLTDFMNHLESFAINEKEMNAKDMYGNYTMDVIATCAFATKTGAHNTLDSPFVVMARSVFNVHPLRQILNFICPIFLLKLITPTNTRNFFIDNTREIIQERRKSNKKYNDFLQLLMDVERDRDNSRDENDINESHHVNEGEEELVAERKALNISLDNKRLTEDEILAQAFVFFLAGFETTATTLTFCTYELALNPHIQRHS
;
A
#
# COMPACT_ATOMS: atom_id res chain seq x y z
N MET A 1 1.25 5.98 10.47
CA MET A 1 2.06 7.07 9.88
C MET A 1 3.34 7.37 10.66
N LYS A 2 3.31 7.72 11.97
CA LYS A 2 4.54 8.04 12.74
C LYS A 2 5.64 6.97 12.66
N LYS A 3 5.26 5.69 12.66
CA LYS A 3 6.19 4.55 12.52
C LYS A 3 6.92 4.49 11.16
N MET A 4 6.28 4.96 10.09
CA MET A 4 6.83 4.93 8.72
C MET A 4 7.69 6.16 8.40
N TYR A 5 7.66 7.19 9.25
CA TYR A 5 8.40 8.43 9.03
C TYR A 5 9.90 8.26 8.78
N PRO A 6 10.64 7.36 9.48
CA PRO A 6 12.05 7.15 9.18
C PRO A 6 12.30 6.67 7.74
N ARG A 7 11.41 5.84 7.19
CA ARG A 7 11.50 5.35 5.81
C ARG A 7 11.20 6.44 4.79
N ILE A 8 10.17 7.23 5.04
CA ILE A 8 9.84 8.39 4.20
C ILE A 8 11.02 9.38 4.18
N ARG A 9 11.65 9.61 5.32
CA ARG A 9 12.83 10.47 5.45
C ARG A 9 14.01 9.94 4.65
N GLU A 10 14.26 8.63 4.67
CA GLU A 10 15.29 7.98 3.87
C GLU A 10 15.08 8.24 2.37
N CYS A 11 13.87 7.99 1.86
CA CYS A 11 13.53 8.29 0.46
C CYS A 11 13.62 9.79 0.14
N LEU A 12 13.26 10.66 1.10
CA LEU A 12 13.36 12.11 0.92
C LEU A 12 14.82 12.56 0.81
N THR A 13 15.73 11.98 1.59
CA THR A 13 17.16 12.27 1.47
C THR A 13 17.68 11.91 0.08
N ASP A 14 17.34 10.74 -0.44
CA ASP A 14 17.73 10.32 -1.79
C ASP A 14 17.15 11.26 -2.86
N PHE A 15 15.89 11.65 -2.72
CA PHE A 15 15.24 12.62 -3.60
C PHE A 15 15.92 14.00 -3.58
N MET A 16 16.26 14.51 -2.39
CA MET A 16 16.93 15.82 -2.25
C MET A 16 18.32 15.81 -2.88
N ASN A 17 19.08 14.72 -2.72
CA ASN A 17 20.37 14.56 -3.38
C ASN A 17 20.24 14.60 -4.91
N HIS A 18 19.19 14.00 -5.46
CA HIS A 18 18.90 14.10 -6.89
C HIS A 18 18.56 15.53 -7.29
N LEU A 19 17.66 16.20 -6.58
CA LEU A 19 17.33 17.61 -6.85
C LEU A 19 18.55 18.52 -6.83
N GLU A 20 19.42 18.36 -5.83
CA GLU A 20 20.67 19.13 -5.72
C GLU A 20 21.58 18.89 -6.93
N SER A 21 21.67 17.65 -7.41
CA SER A 21 22.44 17.34 -8.63
C SER A 21 21.89 18.05 -9.88
N PHE A 22 20.57 18.23 -10.00
CA PHE A 22 19.98 19.01 -11.10
C PHE A 22 20.27 20.51 -10.95
N ALA A 23 20.20 21.03 -9.72
CA ALA A 23 20.49 22.43 -9.42
C ALA A 23 21.95 22.80 -9.71
N ILE A 24 22.91 21.98 -9.25
CA ILE A 24 24.36 22.20 -9.46
C ILE A 24 24.71 22.18 -10.96
N ASN A 25 24.07 21.30 -11.71
CA ASN A 25 24.32 21.15 -13.15
C ASN A 25 23.47 22.08 -14.01
N GLU A 26 22.65 22.96 -13.40
CA GLU A 26 21.69 23.85 -14.07
C GLU A 26 20.83 23.13 -15.13
N LYS A 27 20.42 21.89 -14.81
CA LYS A 27 19.63 21.06 -15.72
C LYS A 27 18.15 21.25 -15.49
N GLU A 28 17.41 21.35 -16.59
CA GLU A 28 15.96 21.25 -16.57
C GLU A 28 15.52 19.86 -16.08
N MET A 29 14.42 19.83 -15.35
CA MET A 29 13.87 18.63 -14.73
C MET A 29 12.39 18.49 -15.09
N ASN A 30 11.97 17.30 -15.50
CA ASN A 30 10.56 16.95 -15.53
C ASN A 30 10.05 16.67 -14.12
N ALA A 31 9.28 17.61 -13.55
CA ALA A 31 8.73 17.49 -12.21
C ALA A 31 7.83 16.24 -12.04
N LYS A 32 7.10 15.81 -13.08
CA LYS A 32 6.24 14.63 -13.01
C LYS A 32 7.05 13.34 -12.86
N ASP A 33 8.15 13.22 -13.60
CA ASP A 33 9.03 12.07 -13.48
C ASP A 33 9.76 12.06 -12.13
N MET A 34 10.23 13.22 -11.68
CA MET A 34 10.94 13.34 -10.42
C MET A 34 10.05 13.00 -9.21
N TYR A 35 8.85 13.59 -9.12
CA TYR A 35 7.91 13.25 -8.05
C TYR A 35 7.33 11.85 -8.20
N GLY A 36 7.19 11.34 -9.43
CA GLY A 36 6.86 9.94 -9.69
C GLY A 36 7.88 9.02 -9.04
N ASN A 37 9.17 9.17 -9.35
CA ASN A 37 10.22 8.32 -8.78
C ASN A 37 10.26 8.40 -7.24
N TYR A 38 10.09 9.59 -6.67
CA TYR A 38 10.04 9.77 -5.21
C TYR A 38 8.88 9.03 -4.57
N THR A 39 7.67 9.23 -5.09
CA THR A 39 6.47 8.61 -4.54
C THR A 39 6.48 7.09 -4.72
N MET A 40 7.10 6.60 -5.79
CA MET A 40 7.37 5.18 -6.00
C MET A 40 8.26 4.61 -4.90
N ASP A 41 9.40 5.26 -4.62
CA ASP A 41 10.34 4.81 -3.59
C ASP A 41 9.68 4.84 -2.20
N VAL A 42 8.89 5.88 -1.89
CA VAL A 42 8.16 6.01 -0.63
C VAL A 42 7.15 4.88 -0.47
N ILE A 43 6.30 4.63 -1.47
CA ILE A 43 5.24 3.64 -1.34
C ILE A 43 5.81 2.21 -1.39
N ALA A 44 6.84 1.94 -2.21
CA ALA A 44 7.50 0.63 -2.23
C ALA A 44 8.15 0.31 -0.88
N THR A 45 8.82 1.29 -0.28
CA THR A 45 9.46 1.11 1.03
C THR A 45 8.44 1.02 2.15
N CYS A 46 7.36 1.81 2.12
CA CYS A 46 6.37 1.86 3.21
C CYS A 46 5.28 0.78 3.11
N ALA A 47 4.94 0.31 1.92
CA ALA A 47 3.91 -0.70 1.71
C ALA A 47 4.50 -2.11 1.56
N PHE A 48 5.65 -2.27 0.90
CA PHE A 48 6.24 -3.58 0.61
C PHE A 48 7.62 -3.79 1.24
N ALA A 49 8.17 -2.81 1.96
CA ALA A 49 9.55 -2.84 2.45
C ALA A 49 10.59 -3.14 1.36
N THR A 50 10.29 -2.77 0.12
CA THR A 50 11.16 -2.97 -1.03
C THR A 50 11.84 -1.65 -1.37
N LYS A 51 13.18 -1.66 -1.45
CA LYS A 51 13.93 -0.52 -2.01
C LYS A 51 13.96 -0.64 -3.52
N THR A 52 13.31 0.30 -4.21
CA THR A 52 13.26 0.35 -5.68
C THR A 52 14.43 1.13 -6.26
N GLY A 53 14.81 2.24 -5.64
CA GLY A 53 15.84 3.13 -6.18
C GLY A 53 15.41 3.77 -7.49
N ALA A 54 14.14 4.15 -7.60
CA ALA A 54 13.49 4.59 -8.84
C ALA A 54 14.14 5.83 -9.46
N HIS A 55 14.87 6.61 -8.66
CA HIS A 55 15.68 7.73 -9.15
C HIS A 55 16.96 7.31 -9.88
N ASN A 56 17.53 6.14 -9.55
CA ASN A 56 18.78 5.63 -10.13
C ASN A 56 18.52 4.64 -11.27
N THR A 57 17.51 3.77 -11.13
CA THR A 57 17.19 2.72 -12.11
C THR A 57 15.68 2.59 -12.31
N LEU A 58 15.21 2.97 -13.50
CA LEU A 58 13.81 2.78 -13.91
C LEU A 58 13.50 1.34 -14.34
N ASP A 59 14.53 0.51 -14.49
CA ASP A 59 14.44 -0.87 -15.02
C ASP A 59 14.17 -1.92 -13.95
N SER A 60 14.01 -1.53 -12.67
CA SER A 60 13.67 -2.50 -11.65
C SER A 60 12.32 -3.14 -11.98
N PRO A 61 12.16 -4.47 -11.88
CA PRO A 61 10.91 -5.15 -12.24
C PRO A 61 9.69 -4.56 -11.53
N PHE A 62 9.86 -4.13 -10.28
CA PHE A 62 8.80 -3.48 -9.51
C PHE A 62 8.35 -2.16 -10.13
N VAL A 63 9.28 -1.27 -10.51
CA VAL A 63 8.96 0.04 -11.10
C VAL A 63 8.30 -0.11 -12.47
N VAL A 64 8.78 -1.06 -13.28
CA VAL A 64 8.19 -1.37 -14.60
C VAL A 64 6.76 -1.88 -14.43
N MET A 65 6.55 -2.85 -13.55
CA MET A 65 5.23 -3.40 -13.25
C MET A 65 4.29 -2.34 -12.70
N ALA A 66 4.76 -1.51 -11.78
CA ALA A 66 4.02 -0.39 -11.24
C ALA A 66 3.54 0.60 -12.31
N ARG A 67 4.46 1.09 -13.16
CA ARG A 67 4.13 2.06 -14.23
C ARG A 67 3.15 1.47 -15.25
N SER A 68 3.24 0.16 -15.52
CA SER A 68 2.30 -0.52 -16.42
C SER A 68 0.85 -0.49 -15.95
N VAL A 69 0.59 -0.38 -14.64
CA VAL A 69 -0.79 -0.27 -14.12
C VAL A 69 -1.42 1.07 -14.51
N PHE A 70 -0.61 2.13 -14.58
CA PHE A 70 -1.10 3.47 -14.86
C PHE A 70 -1.05 3.85 -16.34
N ASN A 71 -0.35 3.09 -17.17
CA ASN A 71 -0.30 3.29 -18.62
C ASN A 71 -1.51 2.66 -19.35
N VAL A 72 -2.72 3.00 -18.89
CA VAL A 72 -3.96 2.55 -19.51
C VAL A 72 -4.43 3.56 -20.55
N HIS A 73 -4.88 3.05 -21.70
CA HIS A 73 -5.32 3.88 -22.83
C HIS A 73 -6.44 4.86 -22.38
N PRO A 74 -6.40 6.16 -22.75
CA PRO A 74 -7.35 7.17 -22.26
C PRO A 74 -8.82 6.84 -22.55
N LEU A 75 -9.13 6.16 -23.66
CA LEU A 75 -10.48 5.64 -23.94
C LEU A 75 -10.97 4.62 -22.89
N ARG A 76 -10.08 3.78 -22.36
CA ARG A 76 -10.40 2.82 -21.29
C ARG A 76 -10.69 3.57 -19.99
N GLN A 77 -9.99 4.68 -19.73
CA GLN A 77 -10.25 5.54 -18.57
C GLN A 77 -11.62 6.23 -18.66
N ILE A 78 -12.03 6.68 -19.84
CA ILE A 78 -13.36 7.26 -20.03
C ILE A 78 -14.45 6.19 -19.84
N LEU A 79 -14.24 4.97 -20.38
CA LEU A 79 -15.16 3.85 -20.20
C LEU A 79 -15.35 3.48 -18.71
N ASN A 80 -14.28 3.58 -17.92
CA ASN A 80 -14.28 3.32 -16.48
C ASN A 80 -15.18 4.30 -15.68
N PHE A 81 -15.32 5.56 -16.11
CA PHE A 81 -16.22 6.53 -15.48
C PHE A 81 -17.71 6.26 -15.80
N ILE A 82 -18.00 5.62 -16.93
CA ILE A 82 -19.37 5.34 -17.38
C ILE A 82 -19.95 4.08 -16.71
N CYS A 83 -19.11 3.12 -16.30
CA CYS A 83 -19.54 1.88 -15.66
C CYS A 83 -18.66 1.50 -14.44
N PRO A 84 -18.86 2.12 -13.26
CA PRO A 84 -18.00 1.96 -12.09
C PRO A 84 -18.13 0.61 -11.37
N ILE A 85 -19.17 -0.19 -11.62
CA ILE A 85 -19.40 -1.46 -10.88
C ILE A 85 -18.63 -2.63 -11.48
N PHE A 86 -18.36 -2.63 -12.79
CA PHE A 86 -17.56 -3.67 -13.47
C PHE A 86 -16.04 -3.45 -13.30
N LEU A 87 -15.67 -2.43 -12.53
CA LEU A 87 -14.40 -1.72 -12.59
C LEU A 87 -13.26 -2.39 -11.82
N LEU A 88 -13.52 -2.95 -10.63
CA LEU A 88 -12.47 -3.53 -9.78
C LEU A 88 -11.78 -4.75 -10.38
N LYS A 89 -12.45 -5.49 -11.28
CA LYS A 89 -11.92 -6.73 -11.86
C LYS A 89 -11.05 -6.51 -13.10
N LEU A 90 -11.10 -5.31 -13.70
CA LEU A 90 -10.54 -5.05 -15.03
C LEU A 90 -9.38 -4.04 -15.03
N ILE A 91 -9.08 -3.33 -13.94
CA ILE A 91 -8.07 -2.26 -13.96
C ILE A 91 -6.64 -2.79 -14.17
N THR A 92 -6.32 -3.99 -13.67
CA THR A 92 -4.92 -4.45 -13.63
C THR A 92 -4.66 -5.67 -14.52
N PRO A 93 -3.62 -5.63 -15.38
CA PRO A 93 -3.19 -6.80 -16.13
C PRO A 93 -2.91 -7.97 -15.19
N THR A 94 -3.37 -9.17 -15.54
CA THR A 94 -3.20 -10.38 -14.72
C THR A 94 -1.73 -10.62 -14.36
N ASN A 95 -0.80 -10.37 -15.29
CA ASN A 95 0.63 -10.54 -15.07
C ASN A 95 1.17 -9.60 -13.99
N THR A 96 0.81 -8.31 -14.08
CA THR A 96 1.20 -7.29 -13.10
C THR A 96 0.62 -7.62 -11.72
N ARG A 97 -0.67 -7.97 -11.66
CA ARG A 97 -1.32 -8.36 -10.41
C ARG A 97 -0.62 -9.55 -9.75
N ASN A 98 -0.32 -10.60 -10.53
CA ASN A 98 0.35 -11.79 -10.01
C ASN A 98 1.75 -11.45 -9.48
N PHE A 99 2.53 -10.63 -10.19
CA PHE A 99 3.83 -10.16 -9.69
C PHE A 99 3.73 -9.49 -8.31
N PHE A 100 2.78 -8.55 -8.13
CA PHE A 100 2.60 -7.88 -6.83
C PHE A 100 2.11 -8.84 -5.75
N ILE A 101 1.20 -9.77 -6.08
CA ILE A 101 0.73 -10.81 -5.16
C ILE A 101 1.91 -11.68 -4.70
N ASP A 102 2.71 -12.18 -5.64
CA ASP A 102 3.80 -13.11 -5.36
C ASP A 102 4.90 -12.43 -4.53
N ASN A 103 5.31 -11.21 -4.92
CA ASN A 103 6.29 -10.41 -4.18
C ASN A 103 5.81 -10.13 -2.74
N THR A 104 4.55 -9.73 -2.58
CA THR A 104 4.01 -9.43 -1.23
C THR A 104 3.88 -10.69 -0.39
N ARG A 105 3.47 -11.82 -1.01
CA ARG A 105 3.40 -13.12 -0.32
C ARG A 105 4.78 -13.58 0.16
N GLU A 106 5.81 -13.43 -0.67
CA GLU A 106 7.19 -13.72 -0.28
C GLU A 106 7.61 -12.89 0.94
N ILE A 107 7.35 -11.58 0.91
CA ILE A 107 7.63 -10.68 2.04
C ILE A 107 6.87 -11.11 3.31
N ILE A 108 5.58 -11.46 3.21
CA ILE A 108 4.78 -11.97 4.35
C ILE A 108 5.41 -13.25 4.91
N GLN A 109 5.78 -14.20 4.05
CA GLN A 109 6.38 -15.47 4.46
C GLN A 109 7.74 -15.29 5.14
N GLU A 110 8.59 -14.41 4.62
CA GLU A 110 9.87 -14.07 5.27
C GLU A 110 9.66 -13.48 6.66
N ARG A 111 8.66 -12.59 6.80
CA ARG A 111 8.33 -11.96 8.09
C ARG A 111 7.74 -12.94 9.09
N ARG A 112 6.93 -13.91 8.65
CA ARG A 112 6.40 -14.97 9.52
C ARG A 112 7.53 -15.87 10.06
N LYS A 113 8.58 -16.10 9.27
CA LYS A 113 9.76 -16.88 9.68
C LYS A 113 10.74 -16.06 10.55
N SER A 114 10.79 -14.76 10.32
CA SER A 114 11.64 -13.83 11.07
C SER A 114 10.98 -13.44 12.40
N ASN A 115 11.76 -13.30 13.47
CA ASN A 115 11.25 -12.81 14.77
C ASN A 115 11.34 -11.27 14.88
N LYS A 116 11.60 -10.58 13.76
CA LYS A 116 11.74 -9.12 13.71
C LYS A 116 10.37 -8.47 13.44
N LYS A 117 10.06 -7.40 14.17
CA LYS A 117 8.91 -6.53 13.86
C LYS A 117 9.33 -5.41 12.92
N TYR A 118 8.49 -5.15 11.93
CA TYR A 118 8.69 -4.09 10.94
C TYR A 118 7.79 -2.89 11.24
N ASN A 119 8.18 -1.70 10.79
CA ASN A 119 7.48 -0.45 11.05
C ASN A 119 6.81 0.08 9.77
N ASP A 120 6.10 -0.78 9.07
CA ASP A 120 5.50 -0.51 7.76
C ASP A 120 4.03 -0.93 7.69
N PHE A 121 3.38 -0.64 6.57
CA PHE A 121 1.95 -0.89 6.40
C PHE A 121 1.63 -2.39 6.36
N LEU A 122 2.46 -3.20 5.71
CA LEU A 122 2.23 -4.64 5.63
C LEU A 122 2.30 -5.33 7.00
N GLN A 123 3.19 -4.87 7.89
CA GLN A 123 3.21 -5.36 9.26
C GLN A 123 1.92 -5.02 10.01
N LEU A 124 1.36 -3.82 9.79
CA LEU A 124 0.08 -3.46 10.40
C LEU A 124 -1.05 -4.40 9.94
N LEU A 125 -1.08 -4.78 8.66
CA LEU A 125 -2.07 -5.72 8.14
C LEU A 125 -1.90 -7.13 8.74
N MET A 126 -0.65 -7.59 8.88
CA MET A 126 -0.34 -8.88 9.52
C MET A 126 -0.66 -8.89 11.02
N ASP A 127 -0.43 -7.78 11.73
CA ASP A 127 -0.77 -7.65 13.16
C ASP A 127 -2.30 -7.72 13.35
N VAL A 128 -3.07 -7.09 12.45
CA VAL A 128 -4.55 -7.15 12.47
C VAL A 128 -5.08 -8.56 12.18
N GLU A 129 -4.42 -9.32 11.31
CA GLU A 129 -4.72 -10.75 11.10
C GLU A 129 -4.51 -11.54 12.40
N ARG A 130 -3.34 -11.36 13.04
CA ARG A 130 -2.90 -12.16 14.20
C ARG A 130 -3.65 -11.86 15.51
N ASP A 131 -3.91 -10.60 15.82
CA ASP A 131 -4.64 -10.21 17.04
C ASP A 131 -6.06 -10.80 17.09
N ARG A 132 -6.62 -11.15 15.93
CA ARG A 132 -7.94 -11.77 15.79
C ARG A 132 -7.94 -13.29 15.88
N ASP A 133 -6.79 -13.95 15.66
CA ASP A 133 -6.64 -15.39 15.90
C ASP A 133 -6.42 -15.69 17.40
N ASN A 134 -5.61 -14.88 18.10
CA ASN A 134 -5.39 -15.06 19.54
C ASN A 134 -6.67 -14.91 20.39
N SER A 135 -7.62 -14.08 19.94
CA SER A 135 -8.91 -13.88 20.60
C SER A 135 -9.90 -15.04 20.36
N ARG A 136 -9.58 -16.00 19.48
CA ARG A 136 -10.35 -17.24 19.31
C ARG A 136 -9.83 -18.36 20.20
N ASP A 137 -8.52 -18.53 20.30
CA ASP A 137 -7.94 -19.53 21.19
C ASP A 137 -8.42 -19.33 22.65
N GLU A 138 -8.53 -18.09 23.12
CA GLU A 138 -9.09 -17.81 24.46
C GLU A 138 -10.58 -18.15 24.62
N ASN A 139 -11.36 -18.13 23.54
CA ASN A 139 -12.79 -18.42 23.58
C ASN A 139 -13.08 -19.91 23.40
N ASP A 140 -12.32 -20.62 22.57
CA ASP A 140 -12.49 -22.06 22.32
C ASP A 140 -12.02 -22.91 23.53
N ILE A 141 -11.05 -22.44 24.33
CA ILE A 141 -10.62 -23.11 25.56
C ILE A 141 -11.74 -23.16 26.62
N ASN A 142 -12.65 -22.16 26.62
CA ASN A 142 -13.77 -22.10 27.56
C ASN A 142 -14.99 -22.96 27.15
N GLU A 143 -15.00 -23.59 25.97
CA GLU A 143 -16.11 -24.45 25.51
C GLU A 143 -16.05 -25.89 26.05
N SER A 144 -15.03 -26.26 26.82
CA SER A 144 -14.86 -27.64 27.32
C SER A 144 -15.55 -27.96 28.66
N HIS A 145 -16.38 -27.06 29.20
CA HIS A 145 -17.18 -27.32 30.40
C HIS A 145 -18.68 -27.51 30.10
N HIS A 146 -19.20 -28.65 30.56
CA HIS A 146 -20.59 -29.14 30.51
C HIS A 146 -21.69 -28.09 30.27
N VAL A 147 -22.36 -28.17 29.12
CA VAL A 147 -23.54 -27.37 28.75
C VAL A 147 -24.80 -27.95 29.42
N ASN A 148 -25.55 -27.15 30.16
CA ASN A 148 -26.90 -27.48 30.66
C ASN A 148 -27.98 -26.93 29.70
N GLU A 149 -29.15 -27.58 29.67
CA GLU A 149 -30.29 -27.35 28.75
C GLU A 149 -30.92 -25.92 28.76
N GLY A 150 -30.42 -24.99 29.59
CA GLY A 150 -30.85 -23.59 29.61
C GLY A 150 -29.99 -22.61 28.79
N GLU A 151 -28.91 -23.08 28.16
CA GLU A 151 -27.91 -22.24 27.50
C GLU A 151 -28.08 -22.13 25.97
N GLU A 152 -29.10 -22.76 25.37
CA GLU A 152 -29.25 -22.82 23.90
C GLU A 152 -29.34 -21.42 23.24
N GLU A 153 -30.01 -20.45 23.88
CA GLU A 153 -30.15 -19.09 23.35
C GLU A 153 -28.83 -18.30 23.43
N LEU A 154 -28.09 -18.45 24.54
CA LEU A 154 -26.74 -17.88 24.72
C LEU A 154 -25.72 -18.53 23.79
N VAL A 155 -25.85 -19.83 23.49
CA VAL A 155 -25.01 -20.55 22.53
C VAL A 155 -25.33 -20.08 21.10
N ALA A 156 -26.60 -19.87 20.76
CA ALA A 156 -27.01 -19.36 19.45
C ALA A 156 -26.52 -17.93 19.20
N GLU A 157 -26.62 -17.03 20.19
CA GLU A 157 -26.11 -15.66 20.12
C GLU A 157 -24.58 -15.64 19.99
N ARG A 158 -23.88 -16.49 20.74
CA ARG A 158 -22.41 -16.63 20.66
C ARG A 158 -21.95 -17.23 19.34
N LYS A 159 -22.72 -18.18 18.76
CA LYS A 159 -22.51 -18.70 17.40
C LYS A 159 -22.72 -17.61 16.35
N ALA A 160 -23.77 -16.81 16.47
CA ALA A 160 -24.03 -15.68 15.57
C ALA A 160 -22.91 -14.62 15.67
N LEU A 161 -22.37 -14.39 16.86
CA LEU A 161 -21.24 -13.51 17.10
C LEU A 161 -19.93 -14.07 16.51
N ASN A 162 -19.68 -15.38 16.65
CA ASN A 162 -18.54 -16.06 16.04
C ASN A 162 -18.62 -16.08 14.51
N ILE A 163 -19.81 -16.29 13.94
CA ILE A 163 -20.07 -16.17 12.49
C ILE A 163 -19.85 -14.71 12.02
N SER A 164 -20.31 -13.72 12.80
CA SER A 164 -20.03 -12.30 12.53
C SER A 164 -18.54 -11.95 12.63
N LEU A 165 -17.79 -12.60 13.53
CA LEU A 165 -16.35 -12.44 13.68
C LEU A 165 -15.59 -13.11 12.54
N ASP A 166 -16.06 -14.27 12.05
CA ASP A 166 -15.50 -14.99 10.89
C ASP A 166 -15.67 -14.17 9.61
N ASN A 167 -16.84 -13.56 9.40
CA ASN A 167 -17.09 -12.60 8.31
C ASN A 167 -16.31 -11.28 8.43
N LYS A 168 -15.61 -11.04 9.55
CA LYS A 168 -14.78 -9.85 9.77
C LYS A 168 -13.27 -10.15 9.68
N ARG A 169 -12.87 -11.40 9.44
CA ARG A 169 -11.45 -11.78 9.31
C ARG A 169 -10.85 -11.13 8.06
N LEU A 170 -9.61 -10.66 8.17
CA LEU A 170 -8.83 -10.26 7.01
C LEU A 170 -8.02 -11.48 6.57
N THR A 171 -8.42 -12.08 5.46
CA THR A 171 -7.71 -13.18 4.80
C THR A 171 -6.38 -12.71 4.22
N GLU A 172 -5.43 -13.63 3.98
CA GLU A 172 -4.18 -13.29 3.30
C GLU A 172 -4.45 -12.62 1.94
N ASP A 173 -5.44 -13.08 1.19
CA ASP A 173 -5.84 -12.48 -0.07
C ASP A 173 -6.37 -11.04 0.09
N GLU A 174 -7.08 -10.74 1.19
CA GLU A 174 -7.49 -9.38 1.50
C GLU A 174 -6.31 -8.50 1.93
N ILE A 175 -5.33 -9.03 2.67
CA ILE A 175 -4.09 -8.30 2.99
C ILE A 175 -3.36 -7.91 1.70
N LEU A 176 -3.20 -8.88 0.78
CA LEU A 176 -2.57 -8.67 -0.52
C LEU A 176 -3.32 -7.63 -1.35
N ALA A 177 -4.65 -7.73 -1.40
CA ALA A 177 -5.49 -6.77 -2.12
C ALA A 177 -5.39 -5.36 -1.52
N GLN A 178 -5.43 -5.22 -0.19
CA GLN A 178 -5.32 -3.92 0.48
C GLN A 178 -3.95 -3.28 0.29
N ALA A 179 -2.87 -4.05 0.40
CA ALA A 179 -1.51 -3.58 0.10
C ALA A 179 -1.40 -3.05 -1.33
N PHE A 180 -2.00 -3.76 -2.30
CA PHE A 180 -2.00 -3.37 -3.69
C PHE A 180 -2.86 -2.13 -3.96
N VAL A 181 -4.05 -2.01 -3.36
CA VAL A 181 -4.89 -0.80 -3.50
C VAL A 181 -4.20 0.41 -2.89
N PHE A 182 -3.58 0.26 -1.71
CA PHE A 182 -2.84 1.34 -1.07
C PHE A 182 -1.65 1.80 -1.91
N PHE A 183 -0.97 0.86 -2.55
CA PHE A 183 0.07 1.14 -3.54
C PHE A 183 -0.47 1.99 -4.70
N LEU A 184 -1.57 1.57 -5.31
CA LEU A 184 -2.14 2.28 -6.45
C LEU A 184 -2.61 3.69 -6.10
N ALA A 185 -3.27 3.82 -4.95
CA ALA A 185 -3.75 5.10 -4.47
C ALA A 185 -2.59 6.05 -4.13
N GLY A 186 -1.52 5.55 -3.50
CA GLY A 186 -0.44 6.38 -2.97
C GLY A 186 0.55 6.89 -4.00
N PHE A 187 0.81 6.14 -5.07
CA PHE A 187 1.83 6.47 -6.05
C PHE A 187 1.43 7.66 -6.94
N GLU A 188 0.50 7.45 -7.88
CA GLU A 188 0.27 8.37 -8.99
C GLU A 188 -0.45 9.66 -8.55
N THR A 189 -1.33 9.56 -7.56
CA THR A 189 -2.09 10.71 -7.05
C THR A 189 -1.18 11.71 -6.32
N THR A 190 -0.27 11.21 -5.47
CA THR A 190 0.69 12.04 -4.75
C THR A 190 1.68 12.70 -5.72
N ALA A 191 2.19 11.94 -6.69
CA ALA A 191 3.11 12.48 -7.70
C ALA A 191 2.47 13.64 -8.46
N THR A 192 1.24 13.43 -8.93
CA THR A 192 0.47 14.44 -9.67
C THR A 192 0.20 15.68 -8.83
N THR A 193 -0.19 15.49 -7.56
CA THR A 193 -0.45 16.59 -6.62
C THR A 193 0.80 17.43 -6.38
N LEU A 194 1.96 16.78 -6.17
CA LEU A 194 3.24 17.48 -6.00
C LEU A 194 3.65 18.21 -7.28
N THR A 195 3.44 17.62 -8.46
CA THR A 195 3.69 18.29 -9.74
C THR A 195 2.90 19.58 -9.88
N PHE A 196 1.57 19.53 -9.64
CA PHE A 196 0.74 20.72 -9.71
C PHE A 196 1.10 21.75 -8.65
N CYS A 197 1.34 21.31 -7.41
CA CYS A 197 1.76 22.19 -6.33
C CYS A 197 3.02 22.97 -6.70
N THR A 198 4.07 22.28 -7.16
CA THR A 198 5.33 22.92 -7.54
C THR A 198 5.17 23.81 -8.78
N TYR A 199 4.34 23.43 -9.73
CA TYR A 199 4.01 24.26 -10.89
C TYR A 199 3.37 25.59 -10.47
N GLU A 200 2.35 25.53 -9.61
CA GLU A 200 1.68 26.73 -9.10
C GLU A 200 2.61 27.61 -8.25
N LEU A 201 3.48 27.00 -7.44
CA LEU A 201 4.48 27.75 -6.67
C LEU A 201 5.49 28.46 -7.59
N ALA A 202 5.93 27.81 -8.67
CA ALA A 202 6.84 28.41 -9.64
C ALA A 202 6.23 29.60 -10.39
N LEU A 203 4.92 29.53 -10.70
CA LEU A 203 4.18 30.64 -11.34
C LEU A 203 3.82 31.77 -10.37
N ASN A 204 3.79 31.50 -9.07
CA ASN A 204 3.43 32.48 -8.04
C ASN A 204 4.58 32.76 -7.06
N PRO A 205 5.67 33.47 -7.47
CA PRO A 205 6.85 33.70 -6.63
C PRO A 205 6.59 34.42 -5.31
N HIS A 206 5.48 35.16 -5.21
CA HIS A 206 5.07 35.83 -3.98
C HIS A 206 4.58 34.80 -2.94
N ILE A 207 3.87 33.75 -3.36
CA ILE A 207 3.45 32.65 -2.49
C ILE A 207 4.65 31.80 -2.11
N GLN A 208 5.48 31.43 -3.08
CA GLN A 208 6.67 30.60 -2.85
C GLN A 208 7.62 31.19 -1.81
N ARG A 209 7.80 32.52 -1.79
CA ARG A 209 8.67 33.21 -0.81
C ARG A 209 8.13 33.19 0.62
N HIS A 210 6.84 32.94 0.82
CA HIS A 210 6.18 32.93 2.14
C HIS A 210 5.85 31.51 2.64
N SER A 211 6.07 30.49 1.81
CA SER A 211 5.94 29.07 2.17
C SER A 211 7.19 28.53 2.84
#